data_AF-A0A847HWE6-F1
#
_entry.id   AF-A0A847HWE6-F1
#
_cell.length_a   1.000
_cell.length_b   1.000
_cell.length_c   1.000
_cell.angle_alpha   90.00
_cell.angle_beta   90.00
_cell.angle_gamma   90.00
#
_symmetry.space_group_name_H-M   'P 1'
#
loop_
_entity.id
_entity.type
_entity.pdbx_description
1 polymer ?
#
loop_
_entity_poly.entity_id
_entity_poly.type
_entity_poly.pdbx_seq_one_letter_code
_entity_poly.pdbx_strand_id
1 'polypeptide(L)'
;MRHVIYPRHARGPRFVARPTLALLLAALLAACGAPTVPEASPESLALRVAPGLAMAGLDLAVPFGGATTLEVDVTWPTGYEGAVTLTIDASGLPAGAELSATEVVLGRHELPWRVTASASEAVSAAALAEPFRLAISAATVDETPTGAPQSATLALEGGVRAVVTSAADAGPGSLRHLVGAVPYSATHPVLITFAPAAFAEPTTIALTHAIDVGVDLELRGPVDVDGAPLVTLHGGGVSERLIAIKDGLTVVLDSLTLTGAAHQAILNQGDLTVRNSVISGNGSYSEADGWGAAYGGGIHTLVIGALTLEGSRLSDNRAEHGGGVYAASPRVVVRGSTLADNVAFQGGGLYARSGVVDLLDTEVVGNEAQTGGGAFVHADARLVVERTGVVGNGTGTGSSHGGAGIASDGALVVRGSRIAENTAAVGGGGISASNGSTLVMTGTLVLDNVSGSNGGGLFNNGDASITNSTFTGNRALRGGGIFSSGNASAVTRLSFATVAWNAAYRTEGQTSATYGGGIANLNRVELNASLVVGNEVPAGYEGDDVYNSAGRIVLSLGRNLVGAAAGPAATGPGAVTDLHGVGADVTLARELEG
;
A
#
# COMPACT_ATOMS: atom_id res chain seq x y z
N MET A 1 67.92 -17.39 3.62
CA MET A 1 68.17 -18.23 4.83
C MET A 1 66.81 -18.57 5.42
N ARG A 2 66.36 -19.79 5.66
CA ARG A 2 66.71 -21.19 5.33
C ARG A 2 65.33 -21.89 5.31
N HIS A 3 64.91 -22.46 4.18
CA HIS A 3 64.78 -23.93 3.96
C HIS A 3 63.91 -24.64 5.00
N VAL A 4 62.89 -25.41 4.60
CA VAL A 4 63.03 -26.82 4.17
C VAL A 4 61.77 -27.21 3.34
N ILE A 5 61.87 -27.44 2.01
CA ILE A 5 62.13 -28.69 1.24
C ILE A 5 60.84 -29.42 0.75
N TYR A 6 60.63 -29.36 -0.58
CA TYR A 6 59.84 -30.29 -1.41
C TYR A 6 60.62 -31.62 -1.63
N PRO A 7 59.99 -32.68 -2.14
CA PRO A 7 60.32 -32.97 -3.55
C PRO A 7 59.17 -33.50 -4.42
N ARG A 8 59.27 -33.07 -5.69
CA ARG A 8 58.74 -33.74 -6.89
C ARG A 8 59.66 -34.90 -7.30
N HIS A 9 59.08 -35.94 -7.89
CA HIS A 9 59.64 -36.73 -9.01
C HIS A 9 58.42 -37.03 -9.93
N ALA A 10 58.28 -36.61 -11.19
CA ALA A 10 59.11 -36.63 -12.39
C ALA A 10 59.28 -38.02 -13.04
N ARG A 11 58.45 -38.33 -14.05
CA ARG A 11 58.81 -38.81 -15.42
C ARG A 11 57.55 -39.09 -16.26
N GLY A 12 57.48 -38.57 -17.49
CA GLY A 12 56.46 -38.87 -18.52
C GLY A 12 56.70 -40.23 -19.22
N PRO A 13 56.05 -40.59 -20.37
CA PRO A 13 55.57 -39.71 -21.44
C PRO A 13 54.16 -40.02 -22.02
N ARG A 14 53.80 -39.22 -23.03
CA ARG A 14 52.60 -39.20 -23.90
C ARG A 14 52.22 -40.56 -24.51
N PHE A 15 50.92 -40.85 -24.70
CA PHE A 15 50.32 -41.26 -25.99
C PHE A 15 48.78 -41.20 -25.95
N VAL A 16 48.21 -40.88 -27.10
CA VAL A 16 46.79 -40.67 -27.42
C VAL A 16 46.10 -42.02 -27.71
N ALA A 17 44.91 -42.27 -27.14
CA ALA A 17 43.77 -42.98 -27.78
C ALA A 17 42.59 -43.14 -26.77
N ARG A 18 41.37 -42.74 -27.17
CA ARG A 18 40.09 -43.15 -26.54
C ARG A 18 39.73 -44.60 -27.00
N PRO A 19 38.66 -45.29 -26.52
CA PRO A 19 37.81 -45.16 -25.32
C PRO A 19 37.80 -46.51 -24.52
N THR A 20 36.76 -46.79 -23.71
CA THR A 20 36.44 -48.09 -23.06
C THR A 20 37.24 -48.49 -21.81
N LEU A 21 36.91 -47.88 -20.65
CA LEU A 21 36.82 -48.59 -19.36
C LEU A 21 36.11 -47.76 -18.26
N ALA A 22 34.97 -47.13 -18.57
CA ALA A 22 34.10 -46.46 -17.59
C ALA A 22 32.99 -47.40 -17.06
N LEU A 23 33.25 -48.71 -17.07
CA LEU A 23 32.26 -49.75 -16.75
C LEU A 23 32.67 -50.63 -15.56
N LEU A 24 33.68 -50.23 -14.77
CA LEU A 24 34.14 -51.05 -13.63
C LEU A 24 34.35 -50.32 -12.30
N LEU A 25 33.91 -49.07 -12.14
CA LEU A 25 34.04 -48.36 -10.85
C LEU A 25 32.74 -47.75 -10.31
N ALA A 26 31.59 -48.02 -10.93
CA ALA A 26 30.27 -47.67 -10.39
C ALA A 26 29.67 -48.79 -9.52
N ALA A 27 30.24 -49.99 -9.54
CA ALA A 27 29.74 -51.15 -8.79
C ALA A 27 30.27 -51.25 -7.34
N LEU A 28 31.06 -50.28 -6.86
CA LEU A 28 31.69 -50.34 -5.52
C LEU A 28 31.31 -49.21 -4.55
N LEU A 29 30.41 -48.29 -4.92
CA LEU A 29 29.96 -47.21 -4.03
C LEU A 29 28.46 -47.23 -3.70
N ALA A 30 27.73 -48.27 -4.13
CA ALA A 30 26.32 -48.49 -3.76
C ALA A 30 26.15 -49.26 -2.43
N ALA A 31 27.15 -49.26 -1.54
CA ALA A 31 27.11 -49.95 -0.26
C ALA A 31 27.72 -49.12 0.88
N CYS A 32 27.08 -47.98 1.21
CA CYS A 32 27.05 -47.42 2.56
C CYS A 32 26.04 -46.26 2.60
N GLY A 33 25.16 -46.27 3.59
CA GLY A 33 24.01 -45.37 3.67
C GLY A 33 24.35 -43.91 4.05
N ALA A 34 23.54 -43.01 3.48
CA ALA A 34 23.08 -41.66 3.91
C ALA A 34 24.12 -40.63 4.43
N PRO A 35 23.98 -39.32 4.15
CA PRO A 35 22.71 -38.59 4.04
C PRO A 35 22.51 -37.72 2.79
N THR A 36 21.25 -37.37 2.59
CA THR A 36 20.69 -36.46 1.58
C THR A 36 21.27 -35.05 1.70
N VAL A 37 21.87 -34.59 0.61
CA VAL A 37 22.02 -33.15 0.33
C VAL A 37 20.77 -32.75 -0.46
N PRO A 38 19.98 -31.74 -0.04
CA PRO A 38 18.97 -31.18 -0.93
C PRO A 38 19.71 -30.31 -1.95
N GLU A 39 19.93 -30.87 -3.14
CA GLU A 39 20.28 -30.10 -4.34
C GLU A 39 19.02 -29.37 -4.83
N ALA A 40 19.21 -28.11 -5.21
CA ALA A 40 18.17 -27.16 -5.57
C ALA A 40 17.21 -27.68 -6.66
N SER A 41 15.92 -27.60 -6.38
CA SER A 41 14.85 -27.87 -7.34
C SER A 41 14.64 -26.63 -8.23
N PRO A 42 14.56 -26.77 -9.57
CA PRO A 42 14.50 -25.63 -10.47
C PRO A 42 13.18 -24.85 -10.35
N GLU A 43 13.31 -23.53 -10.41
CA GLU A 43 12.24 -22.52 -10.25
C GLU A 43 11.34 -22.34 -11.50
N SER A 44 11.25 -23.34 -12.36
CA SER A 44 10.29 -23.44 -13.47
C SER A 44 10.48 -24.80 -14.15
N LEU A 45 9.41 -25.43 -14.61
CA LEU A 45 9.51 -26.58 -15.50
C LEU A 45 9.31 -26.12 -16.94
N ALA A 46 10.38 -25.66 -17.58
CA ALA A 46 10.38 -25.43 -19.02
C ALA A 46 10.59 -26.76 -19.75
N LEU A 47 9.53 -27.34 -20.30
CA LEU A 47 9.61 -28.55 -21.13
C LEU A 47 9.78 -28.16 -22.61
N ARG A 48 10.99 -28.39 -23.15
CA ARG A 48 11.26 -28.33 -24.59
C ARG A 48 10.96 -29.69 -25.21
N VAL A 49 9.91 -29.78 -26.02
CA VAL A 49 9.61 -30.98 -26.79
C VAL A 49 10.08 -30.77 -28.23
N ALA A 50 11.02 -31.60 -28.69
CA ALA A 50 11.35 -31.74 -30.10
C ALA A 50 10.36 -32.72 -30.77
N PRO A 51 10.12 -32.63 -32.09
CA PRO A 51 9.08 -33.42 -32.76
C PRO A 51 9.37 -34.92 -32.64
N GLY A 52 8.36 -35.71 -32.26
CA GLY A 52 8.33 -37.16 -32.51
C GLY A 52 8.64 -38.11 -31.35
N LEU A 53 8.24 -37.84 -30.10
CA LEU A 53 8.30 -38.85 -29.03
C LEU A 53 7.04 -38.87 -28.15
N ALA A 54 6.64 -40.09 -27.76
CA ALA A 54 5.64 -40.37 -26.75
C ALA A 54 5.97 -39.68 -25.42
N MET A 55 4.97 -39.05 -24.80
CA MET A 55 5.13 -38.47 -23.46
C MET A 55 5.29 -39.59 -22.44
N ALA A 56 6.43 -39.63 -21.75
CA ALA A 56 6.62 -40.51 -20.60
C ALA A 56 6.50 -39.70 -19.32
N GLY A 57 5.28 -39.65 -18.76
CA GLY A 57 4.98 -39.26 -17.37
C GLY A 57 5.19 -37.78 -17.01
N LEU A 58 4.21 -37.19 -16.33
CA LEU A 58 4.36 -35.93 -15.62
C LEU A 58 4.35 -36.23 -14.11
N ASP A 59 5.41 -35.87 -13.40
CA ASP A 59 5.48 -36.02 -11.94
C ASP A 59 4.88 -34.76 -11.29
N LEU A 60 3.70 -34.90 -10.68
CA LEU A 60 2.98 -33.81 -10.01
C LEU A 60 2.92 -34.09 -8.50
N ALA A 61 3.59 -33.26 -7.70
CA ALA A 61 3.45 -33.28 -6.25
C ALA A 61 2.38 -32.26 -5.84
N VAL A 62 1.14 -32.72 -5.65
CA VAL A 62 0.04 -31.87 -5.17
C VAL A 62 -0.39 -32.35 -3.80
N PRO A 63 -0.17 -31.59 -2.71
CA PRO A 63 -0.64 -31.97 -1.39
C PRO A 63 -2.15 -31.75 -1.33
N PHE A 64 -2.90 -32.85 -1.19
CA PHE A 64 -4.35 -32.81 -1.13
C PHE A 64 -4.85 -32.90 0.31
N GLY A 65 -5.84 -32.05 0.63
CA GLY A 65 -6.58 -32.06 1.88
C GLY A 65 -8.01 -31.55 1.67
N GLY A 66 -8.98 -32.48 1.60
CA GLY A 66 -10.39 -32.21 1.31
C GLY A 66 -10.76 -32.38 -0.17
N ALA A 67 -12.06 -32.44 -0.49
CA ALA A 67 -12.54 -32.53 -1.89
C ALA A 67 -11.99 -31.34 -2.68
N THR A 68 -11.01 -31.59 -3.53
CA THR A 68 -10.29 -30.57 -4.30
C THR A 68 -10.25 -31.00 -5.74
N THR A 69 -10.38 -30.01 -6.60
CA THR A 69 -10.38 -30.17 -8.05
C THR A 69 -9.04 -29.66 -8.56
N LEU A 70 -8.27 -30.50 -9.24
CA LEU A 70 -7.07 -30.09 -9.97
C LEU A 70 -7.52 -29.69 -11.39
N GLU A 71 -7.36 -28.41 -11.72
CA GLU A 71 -7.64 -27.90 -13.07
C GLU A 71 -6.33 -27.75 -13.84
N VAL A 72 -6.26 -28.38 -15.01
CA VAL A 72 -5.13 -28.24 -15.94
C VAL A 72 -5.64 -27.49 -17.18
N ASP A 73 -5.19 -26.26 -17.35
CA ASP A 73 -5.44 -25.46 -18.56
C ASP A 73 -4.35 -25.78 -19.59
N VAL A 74 -4.77 -26.11 -20.80
CA VAL A 74 -3.83 -26.43 -21.89
C VAL A 74 -4.09 -25.48 -23.05
N THR A 75 -3.10 -24.67 -23.35
CA THR A 75 -3.19 -23.64 -24.39
C THR A 75 -2.47 -24.12 -25.66
N TRP A 76 -3.12 -23.96 -26.81
CA TRP A 76 -2.59 -24.43 -28.09
C TRP A 76 -2.13 -23.25 -28.96
N PRO A 77 -0.98 -23.35 -29.68
CA PRO A 77 -0.57 -22.32 -30.62
C PRO A 77 -1.49 -22.27 -31.85
N THR A 78 -1.63 -21.09 -32.44
CA THR A 78 -2.43 -20.87 -33.66
C THR A 78 -1.77 -21.54 -34.87
N GLY A 79 -2.47 -22.49 -35.52
CA GLY A 79 -2.06 -23.06 -36.83
C GLY A 79 -2.08 -24.58 -36.98
N TYR A 80 -2.44 -25.35 -35.96
CA TYR A 80 -2.61 -26.81 -36.05
C TYR A 80 -4.02 -27.19 -36.55
N GLU A 81 -4.12 -28.11 -37.51
CA GLU A 81 -5.37 -28.73 -37.97
C GLU A 81 -5.31 -30.24 -37.69
N GLY A 82 -5.96 -30.70 -36.61
CA GLY A 82 -6.04 -32.12 -36.29
C GLY A 82 -6.82 -32.36 -35.00
N ALA A 83 -7.19 -33.62 -34.75
CA ALA A 83 -7.73 -34.05 -33.48
C ALA A 83 -6.59 -34.44 -32.53
N VAL A 84 -6.71 -34.12 -31.25
CA VAL A 84 -5.75 -34.55 -30.21
C VAL A 84 -6.50 -35.31 -29.15
N THR A 85 -6.13 -36.58 -28.97
CA THR A 85 -6.67 -37.41 -27.89
C THR A 85 -5.72 -37.37 -26.70
N LEU A 86 -6.23 -36.86 -25.59
CA LEU A 86 -5.51 -36.84 -24.32
C LEU A 86 -6.07 -37.92 -23.43
N THR A 87 -5.18 -38.77 -22.93
CA THR A 87 -5.54 -39.84 -22.01
C THR A 87 -4.78 -39.60 -20.70
N ILE A 88 -5.53 -39.48 -19.61
CA ILE A 88 -4.98 -39.36 -18.26
C ILE A 88 -5.03 -40.73 -17.61
N ASP A 89 -3.87 -41.27 -17.27
CA ASP A 89 -3.78 -42.57 -16.59
C ASP A 89 -4.12 -42.43 -15.11
N ALA A 90 -5.17 -43.14 -14.69
CA ALA A 90 -5.63 -43.23 -13.32
C ALA A 90 -4.76 -44.16 -12.44
N SER A 91 -3.85 -44.93 -13.03
CA SER A 91 -3.10 -46.01 -12.35
C SER A 91 -2.22 -45.53 -11.20
N GLY A 92 -1.82 -44.25 -11.21
CA GLY A 92 -1.05 -43.64 -10.14
C GLY A 92 -1.88 -42.96 -9.07
N LEU A 93 -3.21 -43.05 -9.08
CA LEU A 93 -4.06 -42.44 -8.06
C LEU A 93 -4.06 -43.23 -6.74
N PRO A 94 -4.16 -42.55 -5.58
CA PRO A 94 -4.41 -43.21 -4.29
C PRO A 94 -5.75 -43.96 -4.30
N ALA A 95 -5.84 -45.04 -3.52
CA ALA A 95 -7.10 -45.77 -3.36
C ALA A 95 -8.21 -44.83 -2.82
N GLY A 96 -9.33 -44.74 -3.55
CA GLY A 96 -10.48 -43.86 -3.22
C GLY A 96 -10.56 -42.55 -4.02
N ALA A 97 -9.60 -42.27 -4.91
CA ALA A 97 -9.69 -41.16 -5.85
C ALA A 97 -10.24 -41.63 -7.22
N GLU A 98 -11.18 -40.86 -7.78
CA GLU A 98 -11.77 -41.10 -9.10
C GLU A 98 -11.46 -39.93 -10.05
N LEU A 99 -11.42 -40.18 -11.36
CA LEU A 99 -11.30 -39.14 -12.40
C LEU A 99 -12.64 -39.00 -13.11
N SER A 100 -13.10 -37.77 -13.31
CA SER A 100 -14.36 -37.48 -13.99
C SER A 100 -14.22 -37.37 -15.52
N ALA A 101 -12.98 -37.28 -16.05
CA ALA A 101 -12.68 -37.34 -17.48
C ALA A 101 -11.28 -37.95 -17.74
N THR A 102 -11.23 -39.18 -18.25
CA THR A 102 -9.98 -39.93 -18.49
C THR A 102 -9.52 -39.93 -19.94
N GLU A 103 -10.40 -39.56 -20.87
CA GLU A 103 -10.11 -39.49 -22.30
C GLU A 103 -10.91 -38.36 -22.95
N VAL A 104 -10.23 -37.48 -23.69
CA VAL A 104 -10.87 -36.36 -24.41
C VAL A 104 -10.29 -36.27 -25.81
N VAL A 105 -11.15 -36.28 -26.83
CA VAL A 105 -10.80 -36.08 -28.25
C VAL A 105 -11.12 -34.63 -28.61
N LEU A 106 -10.11 -33.85 -29.00
CA LEU A 106 -10.24 -32.40 -29.16
C LEU A 106 -10.11 -31.96 -30.62
N GLY A 107 -11.06 -31.15 -31.12
CA GLY A 107 -10.98 -30.50 -32.44
C GLY A 107 -10.60 -29.01 -32.36
N ARG A 108 -10.02 -28.46 -33.44
CA ARG A 108 -9.56 -27.04 -33.54
C ARG A 108 -10.62 -26.00 -33.17
N HIS A 109 -11.90 -26.32 -33.36
CA HIS A 109 -13.02 -25.38 -33.15
C HIS A 109 -13.43 -25.22 -31.68
N GLU A 110 -12.80 -25.96 -30.75
CA GLU A 110 -13.24 -26.08 -29.36
C GLU A 110 -12.29 -25.43 -28.33
N LEU A 111 -11.44 -24.50 -28.76
CA LEU A 111 -10.52 -23.76 -27.89
C LEU A 111 -11.17 -22.48 -27.30
N PRO A 112 -10.88 -22.11 -26.04
CA PRO A 112 -10.04 -22.81 -25.04
C PRO A 112 -10.78 -23.93 -24.27
N TRP A 113 -10.07 -24.99 -23.87
CA TRP A 113 -10.61 -26.14 -23.11
C TRP A 113 -10.06 -26.24 -21.68
N ARG A 114 -10.83 -26.92 -20.83
CA ARG A 114 -10.59 -27.10 -19.39
C ARG A 114 -10.66 -28.59 -19.04
N VAL A 115 -9.60 -29.18 -18.48
CA VAL A 115 -9.65 -30.55 -17.94
C VAL A 115 -9.67 -30.50 -16.42
N THR A 116 -10.71 -31.12 -15.86
CA THR A 116 -11.03 -31.09 -14.44
C THR A 116 -10.82 -32.49 -13.88
N ALA A 117 -9.85 -32.67 -12.97
CA ALA A 117 -9.68 -33.89 -12.19
C ALA A 117 -10.25 -33.67 -10.78
N SER A 118 -11.22 -34.46 -10.36
CA SER A 118 -11.96 -34.28 -9.11
C SER A 118 -11.92 -35.53 -8.22
N ALA A 119 -11.30 -35.47 -7.05
CA ALA A 119 -11.39 -36.55 -6.06
C ALA A 119 -12.63 -36.36 -5.17
N SER A 120 -13.55 -37.34 -5.17
CA SER A 120 -14.87 -37.24 -4.55
C SER A 120 -15.02 -37.91 -3.18
N GLU A 121 -14.06 -38.72 -2.72
CA GLU A 121 -14.15 -39.38 -1.41
C GLU A 121 -12.92 -39.17 -0.50
N ALA A 122 -13.15 -39.31 0.82
CA ALA A 122 -12.20 -38.99 1.88
C ALA A 122 -10.96 -39.92 1.85
N VAL A 123 -9.89 -39.46 1.20
CA VAL A 123 -8.58 -40.13 1.24
C VAL A 123 -7.86 -39.72 2.54
N SER A 124 -7.38 -40.71 3.31
CA SER A 124 -6.68 -40.45 4.58
C SER A 124 -5.30 -39.80 4.37
N ALA A 125 -4.89 -38.90 5.27
CA ALA A 125 -3.58 -38.22 5.19
C ALA A 125 -2.37 -39.18 5.14
N ALA A 126 -2.51 -40.41 5.67
CA ALA A 126 -1.47 -41.44 5.64
C ALA A 126 -1.31 -42.12 4.26
N ALA A 127 -2.35 -42.13 3.42
CA ALA A 127 -2.30 -42.67 2.07
C ALA A 127 -1.72 -41.66 1.04
N LEU A 128 -1.47 -40.43 1.47
CA LEU A 128 -1.06 -39.28 0.65
C LEU A 128 0.33 -38.74 1.03
N ALA A 129 1.09 -39.47 1.85
CA ALA A 129 2.44 -39.08 2.27
C ALA A 129 3.50 -39.29 1.17
N GLU A 130 3.15 -39.99 0.08
CA GLU A 130 4.03 -40.34 -1.04
C GLU A 130 3.58 -39.59 -2.32
N PRO A 131 4.50 -39.02 -3.11
CA PRO A 131 4.16 -38.44 -4.40
C PRO A 131 3.53 -39.49 -5.31
N PHE A 132 2.47 -39.11 -6.02
CA PHE A 132 1.73 -40.00 -6.90
C PHE A 132 1.86 -39.54 -8.36
N ARG A 133 1.74 -40.46 -9.32
CA ARG A 133 2.03 -40.18 -10.73
C ARG A 133 0.74 -39.95 -11.51
N LEU A 134 0.67 -38.84 -12.24
CA LEU A 134 -0.37 -38.59 -13.25
C LEU A 134 0.30 -38.63 -14.62
N ALA A 135 0.28 -39.80 -15.26
CA ALA A 135 0.79 -39.91 -16.61
C ALA A 135 -0.25 -39.35 -17.59
N ILE A 136 0.08 -38.21 -18.21
CA ILE A 136 -0.66 -37.70 -19.36
C ILE A 136 0.01 -38.29 -20.60
N SER A 137 -0.74 -39.06 -21.37
CA SER A 137 -0.27 -39.58 -22.65
C SER A 137 -1.12 -38.99 -23.78
N ALA A 138 -0.47 -38.50 -24.82
CA ALA A 138 -1.15 -38.19 -26.08
C ALA A 138 -1.11 -39.46 -26.92
N ALA A 139 -2.26 -40.13 -27.06
CA ALA A 139 -2.29 -41.46 -27.65
C ALA A 139 -2.28 -41.45 -29.19
N THR A 140 -2.74 -40.38 -29.82
CA THR A 140 -2.77 -40.27 -31.29
C THR A 140 -2.72 -38.80 -31.73
N VAL A 141 -1.75 -38.50 -32.59
CA VAL A 141 -1.72 -37.31 -33.43
C VAL A 141 -1.98 -37.86 -34.83
N ASP A 142 -3.18 -37.70 -35.37
CA ASP A 142 -3.41 -38.07 -36.77
C ASP A 142 -2.48 -37.23 -37.66
N GLU A 143 -1.77 -37.90 -38.57
CA GLU A 143 -0.75 -37.27 -39.41
C GLU A 143 -1.36 -36.08 -40.17
N THR A 144 -0.82 -34.88 -39.93
CA THR A 144 -1.17 -33.70 -40.72
C THR A 144 -0.57 -33.81 -42.13
N PRO A 145 -1.28 -33.36 -43.18
CA PRO A 145 -0.77 -33.36 -44.54
C PRO A 145 0.54 -32.55 -44.62
N THR A 146 1.51 -33.10 -45.34
CA THR A 146 2.85 -32.54 -45.60
C THR A 146 2.86 -31.02 -45.84
N GLY A 147 3.53 -30.25 -44.97
CA GLY A 147 3.91 -28.86 -45.29
C GLY A 147 4.10 -27.85 -44.15
N ALA A 148 3.70 -28.14 -42.91
CA ALA A 148 3.85 -27.16 -41.82
C ALA A 148 5.23 -27.25 -41.13
N PRO A 149 5.88 -26.12 -40.78
CA PRO A 149 7.14 -26.13 -40.04
C PRO A 149 6.97 -26.81 -38.68
N GLN A 150 7.73 -27.89 -38.46
CA GLN A 150 7.78 -28.63 -37.19
C GLN A 150 8.54 -27.83 -36.13
N SER A 151 7.87 -26.85 -35.54
CA SER A 151 8.35 -26.12 -34.36
C SER A 151 7.17 -25.41 -33.70
N ALA A 152 6.34 -26.18 -33.00
CA ALA A 152 5.30 -25.65 -32.12
C ALA A 152 5.65 -26.08 -30.69
N THR A 153 6.24 -25.15 -29.93
CA THR A 153 6.45 -25.34 -28.49
C THR A 153 5.11 -25.21 -27.79
N LEU A 154 4.70 -26.25 -27.06
CA LEU A 154 3.54 -26.26 -26.17
C LEU A 154 4.01 -25.82 -24.77
N ALA A 155 3.43 -24.76 -24.20
CA ALA A 155 3.72 -24.31 -22.83
C ALA A 155 2.51 -24.60 -21.94
N LEU A 156 2.74 -25.27 -20.81
CA LEU A 156 1.75 -25.49 -19.76
C LEU A 156 2.05 -24.49 -18.64
N GLU A 157 1.16 -23.52 -18.42
CA GLU A 157 1.24 -22.58 -17.29
C GLU A 157 0.12 -22.94 -16.30
N GLY A 158 0.46 -23.52 -15.15
CA GLY A 158 -0.50 -23.90 -14.12
C GLY A 158 -0.06 -23.40 -12.74
N GLY A 159 -0.84 -22.52 -12.13
CA GLY A 159 -0.68 -22.11 -10.73
C GLY A 159 -1.41 -23.06 -9.78
N VAL A 160 -0.87 -23.25 -8.57
CA VAL A 160 -1.57 -24.00 -7.51
C VAL A 160 -2.80 -23.20 -7.11
N ARG A 161 -4.00 -23.77 -7.32
CA ARG A 161 -5.28 -23.21 -6.86
C ARG A 161 -5.81 -24.02 -5.68
N ALA A 162 -6.17 -23.34 -4.61
CA ALA A 162 -6.85 -23.95 -3.47
C ALA A 162 -8.18 -23.23 -3.21
N VAL A 163 -9.18 -23.99 -2.75
CA VAL A 163 -10.53 -23.47 -2.55
C VAL A 163 -10.96 -23.68 -1.11
N VAL A 164 -11.25 -22.59 -0.41
CA VAL A 164 -11.83 -22.60 0.94
C VAL A 164 -13.26 -23.13 0.84
N THR A 165 -13.55 -24.21 1.56
CA THR A 165 -14.86 -24.87 1.58
C THR A 165 -15.55 -24.78 2.93
N SER A 166 -14.87 -24.29 3.96
CA SER A 166 -15.37 -24.16 5.32
C SER A 166 -15.07 -22.79 5.91
N ALA A 167 -16.05 -22.22 6.61
CA ALA A 167 -15.91 -20.97 7.37
C ALA A 167 -15.31 -21.19 8.77
N ALA A 168 -14.96 -22.44 9.13
CA ALA A 168 -14.27 -22.72 10.38
C ALA A 168 -12.86 -22.11 10.39
N ASP A 169 -12.37 -21.71 11.56
CA ASP A 169 -11.02 -21.18 11.73
C ASP A 169 -9.91 -22.20 11.42
N ALA A 170 -10.19 -23.49 11.65
CA ALA A 170 -9.23 -24.58 11.51
C ALA A 170 -9.90 -25.86 11.01
N GLY A 171 -9.05 -26.82 10.62
CA GLY A 171 -9.46 -28.11 10.06
C GLY A 171 -9.55 -28.12 8.54
N PRO A 172 -9.75 -29.30 7.93
CA PRO A 172 -9.77 -29.44 6.48
C PRO A 172 -10.75 -28.47 5.80
N GLY A 173 -10.31 -27.86 4.70
CA GLY A 173 -11.12 -26.90 3.93
C GLY A 173 -11.22 -25.48 4.51
N SER A 174 -10.67 -25.22 5.70
CA SER A 174 -10.54 -23.85 6.25
C SER A 174 -9.43 -23.06 5.56
N LEU A 175 -9.54 -21.73 5.58
CA LEU A 175 -8.49 -20.83 5.05
C LEU A 175 -7.14 -21.09 5.73
N ARG A 176 -7.11 -21.19 7.06
CA ARG A 176 -5.88 -21.45 7.83
C ARG A 176 -5.22 -22.76 7.43
N HIS A 177 -6.02 -23.81 7.28
CA HIS A 177 -5.51 -25.10 6.84
C HIS A 177 -4.89 -25.01 5.45
N LEU A 178 -5.54 -24.32 4.51
CA LEU A 178 -5.01 -24.17 3.15
C LEU A 178 -3.73 -23.33 3.13
N VAL A 179 -3.67 -22.19 3.81
CA VAL A 179 -2.44 -21.38 3.91
C VAL A 179 -1.29 -22.18 4.52
N GLY A 180 -1.56 -23.04 5.51
CA GLY A 180 -0.53 -23.87 6.15
C GLY A 180 -0.16 -25.16 5.40
N ALA A 181 -1.02 -25.66 4.50
CA ALA A 181 -0.82 -26.92 3.78
C ALA A 181 -0.20 -26.74 2.39
N VAL A 182 -0.15 -25.51 1.88
CA VAL A 182 0.45 -25.20 0.58
C VAL A 182 1.96 -25.45 0.64
N PRO A 183 2.52 -26.29 -0.26
CA PRO A 183 3.94 -26.56 -0.27
C PRO A 183 4.68 -25.33 -0.80
N TYR A 184 5.80 -24.99 -0.18
CA TYR A 184 6.72 -23.93 -0.64
C TYR A 184 7.08 -24.19 -2.11
N SER A 185 6.56 -23.39 -3.03
CA SER A 185 6.93 -23.40 -4.45
C SER A 185 7.43 -22.01 -4.80
N ALA A 186 8.74 -21.87 -4.99
CA ALA A 186 9.48 -20.61 -5.11
C ALA A 186 9.26 -19.83 -6.43
N THR A 187 8.16 -20.08 -7.17
CA THR A 187 8.09 -19.68 -8.59
C THR A 187 6.83 -18.94 -9.00
N HIS A 188 5.70 -19.19 -8.33
CA HIS A 188 4.42 -18.53 -8.63
C HIS A 188 3.57 -18.44 -7.35
N PRO A 189 2.84 -17.33 -7.13
CA PRO A 189 1.93 -17.20 -6.01
C PRO A 189 0.82 -18.24 -6.08
N VAL A 190 0.47 -18.80 -4.94
CA VAL A 190 -0.67 -19.72 -4.82
C VAL A 190 -1.96 -18.92 -4.81
N LEU A 191 -2.93 -19.31 -5.63
CA LEU A 191 -4.24 -18.66 -5.65
C LEU A 191 -5.21 -19.38 -4.72
N ILE A 192 -5.68 -18.71 -3.68
CA ILE A 192 -6.73 -19.19 -2.79
C ILE A 192 -8.03 -18.44 -3.09
N THR A 193 -9.10 -19.19 -3.36
CA THR A 193 -10.46 -18.67 -3.58
C THR A 193 -11.46 -19.34 -2.63
N PHE A 194 -12.73 -18.98 -2.71
CA PHE A 194 -13.79 -19.50 -1.86
C PHE A 194 -14.84 -20.24 -2.68
N ALA A 195 -15.34 -21.37 -2.16
CA ALA A 195 -16.33 -22.19 -2.83
C ALA A 195 -17.66 -21.42 -2.97
N PRO A 196 -18.21 -21.24 -4.19
CA PRO A 196 -19.43 -20.45 -4.40
C PRO A 196 -20.62 -20.93 -3.56
N ALA A 197 -20.78 -22.25 -3.39
CA ALA A 197 -21.88 -22.81 -2.62
C ALA A 197 -21.81 -22.49 -1.12
N ALA A 198 -20.61 -22.30 -0.57
CA ALA A 198 -20.40 -22.05 0.86
C ALA A 198 -20.29 -20.56 1.19
N PHE A 199 -20.01 -19.71 0.21
CA PHE A 199 -19.72 -18.28 0.37
C PHE A 199 -20.51 -17.39 -0.60
N ALA A 200 -21.72 -17.82 -1.00
CA ALA A 200 -22.65 -17.02 -1.82
C ALA A 200 -23.28 -15.85 -1.04
N GLU A 201 -23.29 -15.95 0.29
CA GLU A 201 -23.86 -14.95 1.21
C GLU A 201 -22.75 -14.44 2.16
N PRO A 202 -22.93 -13.25 2.78
CA PRO A 202 -21.97 -12.71 3.72
C PRO A 202 -21.61 -13.71 4.83
N THR A 203 -20.34 -14.07 4.90
CA THR A 203 -19.83 -15.15 5.75
C THR A 203 -18.63 -14.67 6.57
N THR A 204 -18.69 -14.91 7.88
CA THR A 204 -17.62 -14.55 8.82
C THR A 204 -16.80 -15.79 9.19
N ILE A 205 -15.50 -15.70 9.00
CA ILE A 205 -14.51 -16.62 9.56
C ILE A 205 -13.96 -15.98 10.84
N ALA A 206 -14.37 -16.50 11.98
CA ALA A 206 -13.89 -16.04 13.28
C ALA A 206 -12.50 -16.61 13.55
N LEU A 207 -11.48 -15.74 13.56
CA LEU A 207 -10.10 -16.13 13.79
C LEU A 207 -9.78 -16.11 15.28
N THR A 208 -9.29 -17.24 15.81
CA THR A 208 -8.78 -17.31 17.19
C THR A 208 -7.33 -16.83 17.29
N HIS A 209 -6.59 -16.89 16.18
CA HIS A 209 -5.18 -16.49 16.07
C HIS A 209 -4.91 -15.88 14.69
N ALA A 210 -3.76 -15.25 14.50
CA ALA A 210 -3.33 -14.76 13.20
C ALA A 210 -3.17 -15.90 12.17
N ILE A 211 -3.48 -15.64 10.91
CA ILE A 211 -3.06 -16.49 9.78
C ILE A 211 -1.65 -16.03 9.37
N ASP A 212 -0.66 -16.88 9.60
CA ASP A 212 0.72 -16.65 9.20
C ASP A 212 0.93 -17.09 7.75
N VAL A 213 1.16 -16.12 6.87
CA VAL A 213 1.44 -16.36 5.45
C VAL A 213 2.93 -16.67 5.31
N GLY A 214 3.24 -17.89 4.88
CA GLY A 214 4.60 -18.40 4.71
C GLY A 214 5.04 -18.55 3.25
N VAL A 215 4.17 -18.28 2.28
CA VAL A 215 4.42 -18.46 0.85
C VAL A 215 3.84 -17.29 0.07
N ASP A 216 4.29 -17.11 -1.16
CA ASP A 216 3.64 -16.18 -2.09
C ASP A 216 2.19 -16.61 -2.32
N LEU A 217 1.28 -15.67 -2.15
CA LEU A 217 -0.15 -15.96 -2.03
C LEU A 217 -0.99 -14.86 -2.67
N GLU A 218 -1.96 -15.25 -3.47
CA GLU A 218 -3.09 -14.41 -3.81
C GLU A 218 -4.37 -14.98 -3.19
N LEU A 219 -5.01 -14.21 -2.31
CA LEU A 219 -6.29 -14.56 -1.69
C LEU A 219 -7.39 -13.68 -2.25
N ARG A 220 -8.35 -14.28 -2.97
CA ARG A 220 -9.49 -13.56 -3.56
C ARG A 220 -10.81 -14.00 -2.95
N GLY A 221 -11.47 -13.07 -2.26
CA GLY A 221 -12.83 -13.25 -1.76
C GLY A 221 -13.89 -13.14 -2.85
N PRO A 222 -15.07 -13.79 -2.68
CA PRO A 222 -16.22 -13.54 -3.52
C PRO A 222 -16.84 -12.17 -3.19
N VAL A 223 -17.54 -11.61 -4.17
CA VAL A 223 -18.24 -10.32 -4.06
C VAL A 223 -19.71 -10.46 -4.40
N ASP A 224 -20.54 -9.56 -3.88
CA ASP A 224 -21.94 -9.45 -4.26
C ASP A 224 -22.14 -8.75 -5.62
N VAL A 225 -23.40 -8.45 -5.95
CA VAL A 225 -23.79 -7.78 -7.21
C VAL A 225 -23.27 -6.35 -7.33
N ASP A 226 -22.96 -5.70 -6.20
CA ASP A 226 -22.46 -4.33 -6.12
C ASP A 226 -20.92 -4.30 -5.95
N GLY A 227 -20.28 -5.48 -5.90
CA GLY A 227 -18.83 -5.63 -5.75
C GLY A 227 -18.35 -5.61 -4.29
N ALA A 228 -19.25 -5.67 -3.30
CA ALA A 228 -18.86 -5.69 -1.89
C ALA A 228 -18.32 -7.07 -1.47
N PRO A 229 -17.26 -7.14 -0.65
CA PRO A 229 -16.71 -8.39 -0.13
C PRO A 229 -17.74 -9.22 0.66
N LEU A 230 -17.88 -10.49 0.31
CA LEU A 230 -18.76 -11.44 1.02
C LEU A 230 -18.04 -12.19 2.15
N VAL A 231 -16.70 -12.18 2.18
CA VAL A 231 -15.93 -12.87 3.22
C VAL A 231 -15.37 -11.88 4.23
N THR A 232 -15.68 -12.11 5.49
CA THR A 232 -15.13 -11.37 6.63
C THR A 232 -14.18 -12.24 7.44
N LEU A 233 -12.94 -11.80 7.63
CA LEU A 233 -12.01 -12.32 8.63
C LEU A 233 -12.15 -11.49 9.90
N HIS A 234 -12.64 -12.10 10.98
CA HIS A 234 -12.98 -11.39 12.21
C HIS A 234 -12.15 -11.89 13.39
N GLY A 235 -11.36 -11.04 14.04
CA GLY A 235 -10.45 -11.41 15.13
C GLY A 235 -11.10 -11.60 16.50
N GLY A 236 -12.40 -11.31 16.62
CA GLY A 236 -13.17 -11.51 17.86
C GLY A 236 -12.78 -10.60 19.02
N GLY A 237 -11.93 -9.59 18.79
CA GLY A 237 -11.30 -8.79 19.84
C GLY A 237 -10.26 -9.57 20.66
N VAL A 238 -9.92 -10.79 20.26
CA VAL A 238 -8.98 -11.68 20.97
C VAL A 238 -7.72 -11.97 20.16
N SER A 239 -7.83 -12.01 18.83
CA SER A 239 -6.65 -12.17 17.99
C SER A 239 -5.88 -10.85 17.94
N GLU A 240 -4.61 -10.85 18.36
CA GLU A 240 -3.75 -9.66 18.27
C GLU A 240 -3.71 -9.09 16.85
N ARG A 241 -3.70 -9.98 15.85
CA ARG A 241 -3.71 -9.63 14.43
C ARG A 241 -4.43 -10.67 13.58
N LEU A 242 -4.86 -10.33 12.38
CA LEU A 242 -5.59 -11.26 11.50
C LEU A 242 -4.65 -11.96 10.51
N ILE A 243 -3.77 -11.19 9.87
CA ILE A 243 -2.82 -11.69 8.87
C ILE A 243 -1.41 -11.21 9.23
N ALA A 244 -0.45 -12.12 9.17
CA ALA A 244 0.96 -11.80 9.28
C ALA A 244 1.71 -12.31 8.04
N ILE A 245 2.39 -11.40 7.34
CA ILE A 245 3.13 -11.69 6.12
C ILE A 245 4.62 -11.61 6.44
N LYS A 246 5.34 -12.70 6.17
CA LYS A 246 6.78 -12.79 6.38
C LYS A 246 7.56 -12.03 5.31
N ASP A 247 8.81 -11.74 5.64
CA ASP A 247 9.77 -11.12 4.74
C ASP A 247 10.00 -11.96 3.47
N GLY A 248 10.25 -11.26 2.36
CA GLY A 248 10.51 -11.86 1.04
C GLY A 248 9.30 -12.46 0.34
N LEU A 249 8.10 -12.32 0.89
CA LEU A 249 6.86 -12.85 0.29
C LEU A 249 6.11 -11.79 -0.53
N THR A 250 5.54 -12.21 -1.64
CA THR A 250 4.58 -11.42 -2.42
C THR A 250 3.16 -11.89 -2.11
N VAL A 251 2.34 -11.01 -1.55
CA VAL A 251 0.97 -11.32 -1.13
C VAL A 251 -0.03 -10.35 -1.74
N VAL A 252 -1.10 -10.89 -2.30
CA VAL A 252 -2.26 -10.13 -2.80
C VAL A 252 -3.48 -10.51 -1.98
N LEU A 253 -4.15 -9.52 -1.40
CA LEU A 253 -5.44 -9.64 -0.73
C LEU A 253 -6.48 -8.88 -1.56
N ASP A 254 -7.52 -9.56 -2.01
CA ASP A 254 -8.53 -9.00 -2.90
C ASP A 254 -9.94 -9.34 -2.41
N SER A 255 -10.80 -8.32 -2.33
CA SER A 255 -12.21 -8.48 -1.98
C SER A 255 -12.45 -9.18 -0.64
N LEU A 256 -11.82 -8.69 0.42
CA LEU A 256 -11.99 -9.20 1.80
C LEU A 256 -12.38 -8.09 2.77
N THR A 257 -13.12 -8.45 3.82
CA THR A 257 -13.31 -7.61 5.00
C THR A 257 -12.44 -8.14 6.15
N LEU A 258 -11.60 -7.29 6.75
CA LEU A 258 -10.70 -7.62 7.86
C LEU A 258 -11.03 -6.73 9.07
N THR A 259 -11.51 -7.33 10.15
CA THR A 259 -12.04 -6.57 11.29
C THR A 259 -11.86 -7.25 12.64
N GLY A 260 -11.99 -6.48 13.72
CA GLY A 260 -12.04 -6.99 15.09
C GLY A 260 -10.73 -7.58 15.58
N ALA A 261 -9.58 -7.18 15.01
CA ALA A 261 -8.28 -7.48 15.59
C ALA A 261 -8.08 -6.66 16.87
N ALA A 262 -7.46 -7.25 17.90
CA ALA A 262 -7.14 -6.54 19.13
C ALA A 262 -6.05 -5.47 18.91
N HIS A 263 -5.09 -5.68 18.02
CA HIS A 263 -4.07 -4.67 17.69
C HIS A 263 -4.15 -4.26 16.21
N GLN A 264 -3.42 -4.94 15.31
CA GLN A 264 -3.37 -4.59 13.89
C GLN A 264 -4.09 -5.64 13.04
N ALA A 265 -4.84 -5.24 12.01
CA ALA A 265 -5.45 -6.21 11.10
C ALA A 265 -4.37 -6.99 10.33
N ILE A 266 -3.40 -6.27 9.77
CA ILE A 266 -2.31 -6.83 8.97
C ILE A 266 -0.96 -6.39 9.52
N LEU A 267 -0.06 -7.35 9.75
CA LEU A 267 1.37 -7.10 9.89
C LEU A 267 2.08 -7.52 8.60
N ASN A 268 2.75 -6.58 7.95
CA ASN A 268 3.45 -6.81 6.69
C ASN A 268 4.97 -6.66 6.82
N GLN A 269 5.69 -7.73 6.48
CA GLN A 269 7.14 -7.74 6.29
C GLN A 269 7.55 -8.00 4.83
N GLY A 270 6.61 -8.31 3.93
CA GLY A 270 6.84 -8.60 2.50
C GLY A 270 6.21 -7.56 1.57
N ASP A 271 6.06 -7.93 0.30
CA ASP A 271 5.40 -7.10 -0.72
C ASP A 271 3.89 -7.38 -0.72
N LEU A 272 3.13 -6.48 -0.11
CA LEU A 272 1.68 -6.61 0.04
C LEU A 272 0.94 -5.71 -0.94
N THR A 273 0.02 -6.30 -1.70
CA THR A 273 -1.05 -5.59 -2.40
C THR A 273 -2.39 -5.89 -1.75
N VAL A 274 -3.11 -4.85 -1.32
CA VAL A 274 -4.49 -4.94 -0.86
C VAL A 274 -5.36 -4.21 -1.88
N ARG A 275 -6.36 -4.90 -2.43
CA ARG A 275 -7.30 -4.29 -3.37
C ARG A 275 -8.75 -4.64 -3.09
N ASN A 276 -9.65 -3.72 -3.41
CA ASN A 276 -11.11 -3.87 -3.26
C ASN A 276 -11.55 -4.38 -1.88
N SER A 277 -10.78 -4.08 -0.84
CA SER A 277 -10.94 -4.67 0.48
C SER A 277 -11.31 -3.63 1.52
N VAL A 278 -11.93 -4.09 2.61
CA VAL A 278 -12.32 -3.27 3.76
C VAL A 278 -11.52 -3.72 4.97
N ILE A 279 -10.78 -2.80 5.59
CA ILE A 279 -10.03 -3.06 6.83
C ILE A 279 -10.58 -2.11 7.89
N SER A 280 -11.36 -2.62 8.83
CA SER A 280 -12.09 -1.75 9.75
C SER A 280 -12.24 -2.24 11.17
N GLY A 281 -12.36 -1.32 12.13
CA GLY A 281 -12.64 -1.67 13.52
C GLY A 281 -11.54 -2.51 14.16
N ASN A 282 -10.29 -2.28 13.78
CA ASN A 282 -9.13 -2.98 14.31
C ASN A 282 -8.38 -2.09 15.30
N GLY A 283 -7.87 -2.70 16.37
CA GLY A 283 -7.17 -2.00 17.44
C GLY A 283 -8.08 -1.68 18.61
N SER A 284 -7.73 -2.18 19.78
CA SER A 284 -8.49 -2.06 21.03
C SER A 284 -7.99 -0.92 21.91
N TYR A 285 -7.23 0.02 21.34
CA TYR A 285 -6.56 1.04 22.13
C TYR A 285 -7.56 2.13 22.58
N SER A 286 -7.42 2.67 23.79
CA SER A 286 -8.24 3.79 24.28
C SER A 286 -7.38 4.89 24.88
N GLU A 287 -7.73 6.15 24.66
CA GLU A 287 -7.01 7.30 25.24
C GLU A 287 -6.93 7.24 26.77
N ALA A 288 -7.88 6.54 27.42
CA ALA A 288 -7.92 6.41 28.87
C ALA A 288 -6.85 5.45 29.43
N ASP A 289 -6.30 4.55 28.60
CA ASP A 289 -5.39 3.49 29.06
C ASP A 289 -3.90 3.87 28.97
N GLY A 290 -3.58 5.06 28.43
CA GLY A 290 -2.22 5.56 28.24
C GLY A 290 -1.51 4.93 27.04
N TRP A 291 -0.99 5.77 26.12
CA TRP A 291 -0.56 5.33 24.78
C TRP A 291 0.48 4.21 24.89
N GLY A 292 0.03 2.99 24.54
CA GLY A 292 0.85 1.79 24.50
C GLY A 292 1.31 1.53 23.06
N ALA A 293 2.43 0.81 22.90
CA ALA A 293 3.12 0.57 21.63
C ALA A 293 2.29 -0.22 20.59
N ALA A 294 1.27 0.43 20.02
CA ALA A 294 0.39 -0.10 18.99
C ALA A 294 0.63 0.66 17.68
N TYR A 295 0.95 -0.07 16.62
CA TYR A 295 1.30 0.50 15.32
C TYR A 295 0.36 -0.06 14.26
N GLY A 296 -0.20 0.81 13.41
CA GLY A 296 -0.91 0.39 12.21
C GLY A 296 -2.19 -0.38 12.50
N GLY A 297 -3.18 0.26 13.15
CA GLY A 297 -4.43 -0.41 13.57
C GLY A 297 -5.08 -1.19 12.44
N GLY A 298 -5.14 -0.60 11.24
CA GLY A 298 -5.41 -1.34 10.02
C GLY A 298 -4.21 -2.15 9.54
N ILE A 299 -3.16 -1.46 9.08
CA ILE A 299 -1.96 -2.08 8.50
C ILE A 299 -0.69 -1.53 9.13
N HIS A 300 0.14 -2.43 9.65
CA HIS A 300 1.51 -2.14 10.07
C HIS A 300 2.49 -2.71 9.04
N THR A 301 3.23 -1.84 8.36
CA THR A 301 4.32 -2.22 7.46
C THR A 301 5.68 -2.01 8.10
N LEU A 302 6.56 -3.00 7.98
CA LEU A 302 7.94 -2.97 8.46
C LEU A 302 8.93 -2.60 7.34
N VAL A 303 10.16 -2.25 7.73
CA VAL A 303 11.17 -1.52 6.95
C VAL A 303 11.57 -2.13 5.59
N ILE A 304 11.21 -3.37 5.30
CA ILE A 304 11.71 -4.14 4.16
C ILE A 304 10.65 -4.50 3.11
N GLY A 305 9.36 -4.42 3.43
CA GLY A 305 8.28 -4.85 2.54
C GLY A 305 7.50 -3.69 1.91
N ALA A 306 7.17 -3.73 0.61
CA ALA A 306 6.33 -2.70 0.01
C ALA A 306 4.85 -2.87 0.34
N LEU A 307 4.08 -1.78 0.25
CA LEU A 307 2.62 -1.81 0.39
C LEU A 307 1.96 -1.06 -0.76
N THR A 308 1.00 -1.69 -1.41
CA THR A 308 0.11 -1.09 -2.41
C THR A 308 -1.35 -1.27 -1.98
N LEU A 309 -2.09 -0.18 -1.79
CA LEU A 309 -3.54 -0.17 -1.53
C LEU A 309 -4.26 0.38 -2.74
N GLU A 310 -5.24 -0.35 -3.26
CA GLU A 310 -6.04 0.04 -4.43
C GLU A 310 -7.53 -0.16 -4.18
N GLY A 311 -8.36 0.85 -4.46
CA GLY A 311 -9.82 0.67 -4.37
C GLY A 311 -10.32 0.20 -3.00
N SER A 312 -9.57 0.47 -1.93
CA SER A 312 -9.79 -0.14 -0.61
C SER A 312 -10.20 0.91 0.42
N ARG A 313 -10.89 0.48 1.48
CA ARG A 313 -11.29 1.35 2.60
C ARG A 313 -10.63 0.87 3.89
N LEU A 314 -9.90 1.77 4.54
CA LEU A 314 -9.41 1.57 5.91
C LEU A 314 -10.18 2.53 6.83
N SER A 315 -11.03 1.99 7.70
CA SER A 315 -11.81 2.85 8.60
C SER A 315 -11.97 2.38 10.03
N ASP A 316 -12.22 3.31 10.94
CA ASP A 316 -12.51 2.98 12.34
C ASP A 316 -11.39 2.17 13.01
N ASN A 317 -10.17 2.29 12.50
CA ASN A 317 -9.01 1.60 13.06
C ASN A 317 -8.30 2.50 14.07
N ARG A 318 -7.70 1.88 15.08
CA ARG A 318 -7.10 2.60 16.21
C ARG A 318 -5.71 2.08 16.57
N ALA A 319 -4.75 2.99 16.74
CA ALA A 319 -3.39 2.66 17.14
C ALA A 319 -2.72 3.85 17.83
N GLU A 320 -1.55 3.68 18.42
CA GLU A 320 -0.74 4.84 18.85
C GLU A 320 -0.19 5.60 17.64
N HIS A 321 0.35 4.89 16.66
CA HIS A 321 0.83 5.50 15.43
C HIS A 321 0.18 4.84 14.22
N GLY A 322 -0.42 5.66 13.34
CA GLY A 322 -1.03 5.17 12.11
C GLY A 322 -2.30 4.39 12.41
N GLY A 323 -3.41 5.07 12.72
CA GLY A 323 -4.69 4.40 12.99
C GLY A 323 -5.08 3.51 11.82
N GLY A 324 -5.10 4.08 10.61
CA GLY A 324 -5.24 3.32 9.37
C GLY A 324 -3.96 2.58 8.99
N VAL A 325 -2.88 3.32 8.69
CA VAL A 325 -1.61 2.76 8.20
C VAL A 325 -0.41 3.29 8.98
N TYR A 326 0.45 2.40 9.45
CA TYR A 326 1.81 2.72 9.86
C TYR A 326 2.81 2.30 8.76
N ALA A 327 3.40 3.30 8.12
CA ALA A 327 4.28 3.17 6.97
C ALA A 327 5.76 3.32 7.39
N ALA A 328 6.44 2.20 7.70
CA ALA A 328 7.90 2.18 7.88
C ALA A 328 8.67 1.60 6.68
N SER A 329 7.94 1.12 5.67
CA SER A 329 8.48 0.57 4.43
C SER A 329 9.26 1.57 3.57
N PRO A 330 10.09 1.09 2.62
CA PRO A 330 10.76 1.96 1.66
C PRO A 330 9.77 2.65 0.73
N ARG A 331 8.66 1.96 0.40
CA ARG A 331 7.60 2.48 -0.47
C ARG A 331 6.22 2.00 -0.04
N VAL A 332 5.31 2.97 0.12
CA VAL A 332 3.87 2.73 0.30
C VAL A 332 3.11 3.53 -0.75
N VAL A 333 2.18 2.88 -1.44
CA VAL A 333 1.28 3.53 -2.40
C VAL A 333 -0.15 3.30 -1.97
N VAL A 334 -0.92 4.36 -1.84
CA VAL A 334 -2.37 4.32 -1.64
C VAL A 334 -3.00 5.01 -2.82
N ARG A 335 -3.81 4.28 -3.58
CA ARG A 335 -4.46 4.78 -4.79
C ARG A 335 -5.95 4.48 -4.80
N GLY A 336 -6.77 5.46 -5.20
CA GLY A 336 -8.20 5.23 -5.40
C GLY A 336 -8.89 4.69 -4.15
N SER A 337 -8.37 5.02 -2.97
CA SER A 337 -8.74 4.39 -1.70
C SER A 337 -9.23 5.44 -0.71
N THR A 338 -9.76 4.98 0.43
CA THR A 338 -10.27 5.85 1.49
C THR A 338 -9.65 5.47 2.83
N LEU A 339 -9.02 6.45 3.50
CA LEU A 339 -8.59 6.37 4.90
C LEU A 339 -9.55 7.22 5.73
N ALA A 340 -10.48 6.60 6.44
CA ALA A 340 -11.58 7.30 7.09
C ALA A 340 -11.73 7.00 8.58
N ASP A 341 -12.04 7.99 9.40
CA ASP A 341 -12.52 7.78 10.77
C ASP A 341 -11.54 6.97 11.65
N ASN A 342 -10.25 7.01 11.32
CA ASN A 342 -9.22 6.30 12.07
C ASN A 342 -8.68 7.20 13.20
N VAL A 343 -8.30 6.59 14.32
CA VAL A 343 -7.89 7.30 15.53
C VAL A 343 -6.47 6.92 15.92
N ALA A 344 -5.60 7.91 16.16
CA ALA A 344 -4.25 7.65 16.66
C ALA A 344 -3.67 8.74 17.56
N PHE A 345 -2.47 8.54 18.12
CA PHE A 345 -1.72 9.63 18.76
C PHE A 345 -1.07 10.48 17.68
N GLN A 346 -0.51 9.81 16.68
CA GLN A 346 0.08 10.45 15.51
C GLN A 346 -0.38 9.75 14.24
N GLY A 347 -0.85 10.53 13.26
CA GLY A 347 -1.27 10.00 11.98
C GLY A 347 -2.53 9.16 12.11
N GLY A 348 -3.69 9.80 12.31
CA GLY A 348 -4.96 9.07 12.45
C GLY A 348 -5.22 8.19 11.24
N GLY A 349 -5.22 8.77 10.04
CA GLY A 349 -5.27 8.00 8.79
C GLY A 349 -3.95 7.30 8.47
N LEU A 350 -2.84 8.04 8.47
CA LEU A 350 -1.52 7.57 8.06
C LEU A 350 -0.39 8.13 8.93
N TYR A 351 0.50 7.25 9.37
CA TYR A 351 1.79 7.63 9.92
C TYR A 351 2.91 7.21 8.98
N ALA A 352 3.61 8.16 8.36
CA ALA A 352 4.79 7.93 7.54
C ALA A 352 6.06 8.01 8.39
N ARG A 353 6.63 6.86 8.76
CA ARG A 353 7.83 6.76 9.60
C ARG A 353 9.12 6.97 8.80
N SER A 354 9.19 6.37 7.62
CA SER A 354 10.37 6.38 6.75
C SER A 354 9.97 6.11 5.30
N GLY A 355 10.91 6.28 4.38
CA GLY A 355 10.69 5.98 2.96
C GLY A 355 9.77 6.99 2.27
N VAL A 356 9.18 6.56 1.16
CA VAL A 356 8.25 7.38 0.36
C VAL A 356 6.84 6.81 0.46
N VAL A 357 5.90 7.66 0.83
CA VAL A 357 4.47 7.35 0.81
C VAL A 357 3.79 8.20 -0.26
N ASP A 358 3.13 7.55 -1.21
CA ASP A 358 2.35 8.18 -2.28
C ASP A 358 0.85 8.01 -1.98
N LEU A 359 0.13 9.11 -1.75
CA LEU A 359 -1.33 9.16 -1.75
C LEU A 359 -1.79 9.72 -3.09
N LEU A 360 -2.47 8.91 -3.88
CA LEU A 360 -2.87 9.23 -5.25
C LEU A 360 -4.38 9.03 -5.37
N ASP A 361 -5.12 10.04 -5.83
CA ASP A 361 -6.55 9.87 -6.11
C ASP A 361 -7.32 9.24 -4.93
N THR A 362 -7.00 9.68 -3.71
CA THR A 362 -7.43 9.07 -2.44
C THR A 362 -8.22 10.09 -1.60
N GLU A 363 -9.01 9.62 -0.65
CA GLU A 363 -9.65 10.48 0.36
C GLU A 363 -9.14 10.12 1.77
N VAL A 364 -8.69 11.12 2.52
CA VAL A 364 -8.25 11.04 3.92
C VAL A 364 -9.21 11.89 4.75
N VAL A 365 -10.20 11.24 5.36
CA VAL A 365 -11.40 11.92 5.88
C VAL A 365 -11.71 11.59 7.33
N GLY A 366 -12.09 12.59 8.13
CA GLY A 366 -12.64 12.34 9.47
C GLY A 366 -11.69 11.67 10.46
N ASN A 367 -10.38 11.64 10.17
CA ASN A 367 -9.43 10.97 11.03
C ASN A 367 -9.01 11.88 12.19
N GLU A 368 -8.74 11.28 13.35
CA GLU A 368 -8.43 11.99 14.58
C GLU A 368 -7.07 11.56 15.12
N ALA A 369 -6.19 12.51 15.40
CA ALA A 369 -4.97 12.22 16.14
C ALA A 369 -4.39 13.45 16.81
N GLN A 370 -3.73 13.30 17.96
CA GLN A 370 -3.12 14.46 18.64
C GLN A 370 -2.19 15.26 17.73
N THR A 371 -1.46 14.59 16.83
CA THR A 371 -0.65 15.20 15.78
C THR A 371 -0.96 14.56 14.43
N GLY A 372 -1.35 15.35 13.44
CA GLY A 372 -1.63 14.87 12.09
C GLY A 372 -2.84 13.95 12.04
N GLY A 373 -4.04 14.49 12.31
CA GLY A 373 -5.30 13.74 12.24
C GLY A 373 -5.43 12.94 10.94
N GLY A 374 -5.26 13.59 9.79
CA GLY A 374 -5.20 12.91 8.50
C GLY A 374 -3.89 12.13 8.34
N ALA A 375 -2.76 12.83 8.38
CA ALA A 375 -1.45 12.20 8.26
C ALA A 375 -0.36 12.87 9.11
N PHE A 376 0.60 12.07 9.58
CA PHE A 376 1.85 12.52 10.18
C PHE A 376 3.05 12.05 9.36
N VAL A 377 4.00 12.94 9.09
CA VAL A 377 5.23 12.67 8.33
C VAL A 377 6.44 12.87 9.23
N HIS A 378 7.11 11.77 9.58
CA HIS A 378 8.34 11.79 10.36
C HIS A 378 9.50 12.42 9.57
N ALA A 379 10.53 12.90 10.25
CA ALA A 379 11.69 13.57 9.65
C ALA A 379 12.42 12.73 8.57
N ASP A 380 12.42 11.41 8.73
CA ASP A 380 13.06 10.46 7.82
C ASP A 380 12.15 10.00 6.66
N ALA A 381 10.95 10.59 6.54
CA ALA A 381 9.94 10.22 5.56
C ALA A 381 9.67 11.32 4.53
N ARG A 382 9.13 10.89 3.40
CA ARG A 382 8.55 11.76 2.39
C ARG A 382 7.12 11.34 2.09
N LEU A 383 6.19 12.29 2.20
CA LEU A 383 4.80 12.11 1.79
C LEU A 383 4.53 12.91 0.51
N VAL A 384 3.94 12.24 -0.48
CA VAL A 384 3.42 12.84 -1.71
C VAL A 384 1.90 12.70 -1.71
N VAL A 385 1.19 13.82 -1.77
CA VAL A 385 -0.28 13.89 -1.77
C VAL A 385 -0.73 14.48 -3.10
N GLU A 386 -1.25 13.65 -3.98
CA GLU A 386 -1.59 14.05 -5.35
C GLU A 386 -3.05 13.71 -5.68
N ARG A 387 -3.80 14.70 -6.18
CA ARG A 387 -5.24 14.58 -6.50
C ARG A 387 -6.05 13.94 -5.37
N THR A 388 -5.69 14.29 -4.13
CA THR A 388 -6.22 13.65 -2.91
C THR A 388 -6.97 14.67 -2.07
N GLY A 389 -8.08 14.26 -1.47
CA GLY A 389 -8.81 15.04 -0.47
C GLY A 389 -8.30 14.73 0.93
N VAL A 390 -7.93 15.76 1.71
CA VAL A 390 -7.63 15.66 3.14
C VAL A 390 -8.65 16.53 3.87
N VAL A 391 -9.73 15.91 4.35
CA VAL A 391 -10.95 16.62 4.73
C VAL A 391 -11.46 16.27 6.13
N GLY A 392 -11.83 17.27 6.91
CA GLY A 392 -12.55 17.03 8.17
C GLY A 392 -11.73 16.28 9.24
N ASN A 393 -10.39 16.29 9.13
CA ASN A 393 -9.53 15.63 10.12
C ASN A 393 -9.30 16.55 11.33
N GLY A 394 -9.04 15.96 12.51
CA GLY A 394 -9.00 16.68 13.78
C GLY A 394 -7.86 16.28 14.71
N THR A 395 -7.51 17.16 15.65
CA THR A 395 -6.50 16.86 16.69
C THR A 395 -7.03 16.14 17.94
N GLY A 396 -8.33 15.83 17.97
CA GLY A 396 -9.03 15.37 19.17
C GLY A 396 -9.13 16.40 20.30
N THR A 397 -9.96 16.14 21.30
CA THR A 397 -10.22 17.09 22.38
C THR A 397 -9.03 17.21 23.34
N GLY A 398 -8.57 18.43 23.62
CA GLY A 398 -7.53 18.67 24.62
C GLY A 398 -6.08 18.45 24.16
N SER A 399 -5.84 18.23 22.85
CA SER A 399 -4.48 18.13 22.32
C SER A 399 -3.72 19.46 22.42
N SER A 400 -2.46 19.39 22.87
CA SER A 400 -1.49 20.48 22.82
C SER A 400 -0.57 20.41 21.59
N HIS A 401 -0.73 19.39 20.75
CA HIS A 401 0.12 19.08 19.61
C HIS A 401 -0.47 19.58 18.28
N GLY A 402 0.36 19.63 17.23
CA GLY A 402 0.10 20.40 16.01
C GLY A 402 -0.48 19.62 14.82
N GLY A 403 -1.30 20.28 14.00
CA GLY A 403 -1.65 19.81 12.64
C GLY A 403 -2.85 18.87 12.59
N ALA A 404 -4.01 19.30 12.08
CA ALA A 404 -5.18 18.43 11.98
C ALA A 404 -5.27 17.67 10.66
N GLY A 405 -5.05 18.33 9.52
CA GLY A 405 -4.96 17.66 8.23
C GLY A 405 -3.66 16.86 8.09
N ILE A 406 -2.54 17.58 7.90
CA ILE A 406 -1.22 16.97 7.76
C ILE A 406 -0.22 17.66 8.69
N ALA A 407 0.48 16.89 9.51
CA ALA A 407 1.64 17.35 10.27
C ALA A 407 2.91 16.75 9.66
N SER A 408 3.95 17.57 9.44
CA SER A 408 5.16 17.14 8.75
C SER A 408 6.43 17.67 9.42
N ASP A 409 7.26 16.74 9.86
CA ASP A 409 8.66 16.95 10.24
C ASP A 409 9.62 16.62 9.08
N GLY A 410 9.17 15.82 8.11
CA GLY A 410 9.93 15.43 6.93
C GLY A 410 9.62 16.23 5.67
N ALA A 411 9.73 15.58 4.51
CA ALA A 411 9.43 16.19 3.21
C ALA A 411 7.97 15.96 2.81
N LEU A 412 7.23 17.04 2.57
CA LEU A 412 5.83 17.00 2.13
C LEU A 412 5.69 17.62 0.75
N VAL A 413 5.06 16.88 -0.17
CA VAL A 413 4.71 17.38 -1.49
C VAL A 413 3.22 17.24 -1.72
N VAL A 414 2.55 18.31 -2.11
CA VAL A 414 1.10 18.34 -2.33
C VAL A 414 0.80 18.90 -3.71
N ARG A 415 0.02 18.18 -4.53
CA ARG A 415 -0.25 18.55 -5.93
C ARG A 415 -1.69 18.30 -6.33
N GLY A 416 -2.38 19.32 -6.86
CA GLY A 416 -3.73 19.12 -7.41
C GLY A 416 -4.75 18.62 -6.39
N SER A 417 -4.52 18.91 -5.10
CA SER A 417 -5.23 18.31 -3.97
C SER A 417 -6.14 19.31 -3.27
N ARG A 418 -7.05 18.80 -2.42
CA ARG A 418 -7.96 19.60 -1.57
C ARG A 418 -7.65 19.33 -0.10
N ILE A 419 -7.35 20.36 0.67
CA ILE A 419 -7.16 20.27 2.13
C ILE A 419 -8.21 21.15 2.78
N ALA A 420 -9.23 20.52 3.37
CA ALA A 420 -10.47 21.20 3.72
C ALA A 420 -10.97 20.88 5.12
N GLU A 421 -11.59 21.85 5.79
CA GLU A 421 -12.42 21.60 6.98
C GLU A 421 -11.67 20.88 8.13
N ASN A 422 -10.34 20.94 8.13
CA ASN A 422 -9.53 20.30 9.18
C ASN A 422 -9.44 21.22 10.40
N THR A 423 -9.54 20.66 11.60
CA THR A 423 -9.63 21.43 12.85
C THR A 423 -8.55 21.04 13.85
N ALA A 424 -7.61 21.96 14.10
CA ALA A 424 -6.51 21.78 15.04
C ALA A 424 -6.69 22.65 16.30
N ALA A 425 -6.38 22.10 17.46
CA ALA A 425 -6.29 22.87 18.70
C ALA A 425 -5.08 23.83 18.69
N VAL A 426 -3.93 23.32 18.22
CA VAL A 426 -2.67 24.05 18.09
C VAL A 426 -2.04 23.73 16.73
N GLY A 427 -1.19 24.62 16.18
CA GLY A 427 -0.55 24.42 14.87
C GLY A 427 -1.54 24.54 13.70
N GLY A 428 -1.10 24.17 12.50
CA GLY A 428 -1.88 24.42 11.29
C GLY A 428 -3.18 23.62 11.24
N GLY A 429 -4.32 24.27 10.94
CA GLY A 429 -5.58 23.56 10.74
C GLY A 429 -5.46 22.58 9.57
N GLY A 430 -5.09 23.08 8.40
CA GLY A 430 -4.82 22.26 7.21
C GLY A 430 -3.48 21.53 7.30
N ILE A 431 -2.37 22.29 7.26
CA ILE A 431 -1.01 21.75 7.29
C ILE A 431 -0.18 22.40 8.39
N SER A 432 0.57 21.59 9.13
CA SER A 432 1.62 22.01 10.05
C SER A 432 2.98 21.50 9.57
N ALA A 433 3.84 22.39 9.09
CA ALA A 433 5.22 22.09 8.67
C ALA A 433 6.22 22.54 9.74
N SER A 434 6.91 21.59 10.36
CA SER A 434 7.83 21.81 11.48
C SER A 434 9.18 22.38 11.04
N ASN A 435 10.01 22.76 12.01
CA ASN A 435 11.37 23.22 11.75
C ASN A 435 12.21 22.11 11.08
N GLY A 436 12.92 22.45 10.01
CA GLY A 436 13.71 21.50 9.21
C GLY A 436 12.91 20.72 8.16
N SER A 437 11.57 20.81 8.18
CA SER A 437 10.72 20.21 7.16
C SER A 437 10.78 20.99 5.84
N THR A 438 10.39 20.32 4.75
CA THR A 438 10.23 20.96 3.44
C THR A 438 8.83 20.73 2.89
N LEU A 439 8.16 21.80 2.49
CA LEU A 439 6.85 21.78 1.86
C LEU A 439 6.95 22.27 0.42
N VAL A 440 6.52 21.44 -0.53
CA VAL A 440 6.31 21.85 -1.92
C VAL A 440 4.84 21.65 -2.28
N MET A 441 4.14 22.73 -2.57
CA MET A 441 2.71 22.70 -2.87
C MET A 441 2.43 23.32 -4.25
N THR A 442 1.61 22.66 -5.06
CA THR A 442 1.25 23.16 -6.39
C THR A 442 -0.19 22.84 -6.78
N GLY A 443 -0.96 23.83 -7.25
CA GLY A 443 -2.31 23.56 -7.76
C GLY A 443 -3.26 23.07 -6.67
N THR A 444 -3.07 23.50 -5.42
CA THR A 444 -3.79 22.97 -4.26
C THR A 444 -4.78 23.98 -3.71
N LEU A 445 -5.96 23.51 -3.32
CA LEU A 445 -6.95 24.30 -2.60
C LEU A 445 -6.90 23.98 -1.11
N VAL A 446 -6.67 25.00 -0.29
CA VAL A 446 -6.66 24.93 1.18
C VAL A 446 -7.82 25.79 1.69
N LEU A 447 -8.91 25.14 2.09
CA LEU A 447 -10.15 25.85 2.42
C LEU A 447 -10.75 25.52 3.79
N ASP A 448 -11.34 26.51 4.45
CA ASP A 448 -12.17 26.34 5.65
C ASP A 448 -11.51 25.54 6.79
N ASN A 449 -10.18 25.57 6.86
CA ASN A 449 -9.44 24.92 7.93
C ASN A 449 -9.35 25.85 9.15
N VAL A 450 -9.41 25.27 10.35
CA VAL A 450 -9.47 26.00 11.61
C VAL A 450 -8.31 25.61 12.52
N SER A 451 -7.64 26.60 13.08
CA SER A 451 -6.63 26.43 14.13
C SER A 451 -6.97 27.27 15.36
N GLY A 452 -6.88 26.69 16.55
CA GLY A 452 -6.99 27.45 17.79
C GLY A 452 -5.82 28.42 18.05
N SER A 453 -4.73 28.37 17.27
CA SER A 453 -3.50 29.14 17.56
C SER A 453 -2.81 29.77 16.34
N ASN A 454 -2.36 28.97 15.37
CA ASN A 454 -1.48 29.47 14.30
C ASN A 454 -1.81 28.79 12.97
N GLY A 455 -2.03 29.58 11.92
CA GLY A 455 -2.17 29.06 10.57
C GLY A 455 -3.48 28.30 10.40
N GLY A 456 -4.56 28.93 9.96
CA GLY A 456 -5.80 28.19 9.72
C GLY A 456 -5.56 27.18 8.60
N GLY A 457 -5.01 27.65 7.48
CA GLY A 457 -4.61 26.80 6.36
C GLY A 457 -3.23 26.18 6.56
N LEU A 458 -2.21 27.00 6.81
CA LEU A 458 -0.82 26.56 6.95
C LEU A 458 -0.11 27.22 8.13
N PHE A 459 0.44 26.38 9.02
CA PHE A 459 1.50 26.76 9.94
C PHE A 459 2.83 26.29 9.36
N ASN A 460 3.75 27.22 9.08
CA ASN A 460 5.06 26.91 8.54
C ASN A 460 6.20 27.38 9.44
N ASN A 461 7.02 26.43 9.87
CA ASN A 461 8.25 26.64 10.64
C ASN A 461 9.50 26.13 9.89
N GLY A 462 9.32 25.53 8.70
CA GLY A 462 10.36 25.04 7.79
C GLY A 462 10.41 25.83 6.47
N ASP A 463 10.96 25.22 5.43
CA ASP A 463 10.95 25.81 4.09
C ASP A 463 9.68 25.44 3.32
N ALA A 464 9.04 26.43 2.70
CA ALA A 464 7.83 26.22 1.91
C ALA A 464 7.93 26.89 0.54
N SER A 465 7.60 26.13 -0.51
CA SER A 465 7.42 26.64 -1.88
C SER A 465 6.00 26.33 -2.34
N ILE A 466 5.19 27.36 -2.46
CA ILE A 466 3.77 27.28 -2.78
C ILE A 466 3.54 27.96 -4.12
N THR A 467 2.94 27.25 -5.07
CA THR A 467 2.73 27.77 -6.42
C THR A 467 1.34 27.46 -6.96
N ASN A 468 0.66 28.44 -7.54
CA ASN A 468 -0.67 28.20 -8.15
C ASN A 468 -1.65 27.55 -7.16
N SER A 469 -1.64 27.99 -5.91
CA SER A 469 -2.47 27.42 -4.84
C SER A 469 -3.30 28.51 -4.18
N THR A 470 -4.46 28.12 -3.64
CA THR A 470 -5.43 29.02 -3.04
C THR A 470 -5.67 28.67 -1.58
N PHE A 471 -5.58 29.68 -0.70
CA PHE A 471 -5.95 29.62 0.71
C PHE A 471 -7.17 30.51 0.92
N THR A 472 -8.31 29.93 1.28
CA THR A 472 -9.56 30.67 1.46
C THR A 472 -10.42 30.18 2.62
N GLY A 473 -11.14 31.07 3.30
CA GLY A 473 -12.04 30.70 4.39
C GLY A 473 -11.34 30.14 5.64
N ASN A 474 -10.01 30.13 5.68
CA ASN A 474 -9.28 29.54 6.79
C ASN A 474 -9.24 30.48 8.00
N ARG A 475 -9.24 29.91 9.21
CA ARG A 475 -9.39 30.67 10.45
C ARG A 475 -8.36 30.26 11.50
N ALA A 476 -7.69 31.25 12.11
CA ALA A 476 -6.78 31.00 13.24
C ALA A 476 -6.70 32.16 14.22
N LEU A 477 -6.05 31.98 15.37
CA LEU A 477 -5.73 33.13 16.23
C LEU A 477 -4.66 34.05 15.59
N ARG A 478 -3.73 33.48 14.81
CA ARG A 478 -2.70 34.21 14.07
C ARG A 478 -2.49 33.56 12.70
N GLY A 479 -2.45 34.36 11.63
CA GLY A 479 -2.30 33.82 10.28
C GLY A 479 -3.51 33.01 9.87
N GLY A 480 -4.68 33.65 9.68
CA GLY A 480 -5.91 32.93 9.31
C GLY A 480 -5.70 32.02 8.11
N GLY A 481 -5.05 32.52 7.06
CA GLY A 481 -4.55 31.69 5.96
C GLY A 481 -3.24 30.99 6.32
N ILE A 482 -2.18 31.78 6.53
CA ILE A 482 -0.81 31.30 6.67
C ILE A 482 -0.14 31.97 7.87
N PHE A 483 0.50 31.17 8.71
CA PHE A 483 1.42 31.63 9.75
C PHE A 483 2.83 31.13 9.43
N SER A 484 3.78 32.04 9.26
CA SER A 484 5.18 31.71 8.98
C SER A 484 6.08 32.15 10.13
N SER A 485 6.69 31.21 10.84
CA SER A 485 7.49 31.48 12.05
C SER A 485 8.81 30.70 12.13
N GLY A 486 9.40 30.39 10.99
CA GLY A 486 10.65 29.64 10.87
C GLY A 486 11.85 30.20 11.62
N ASN A 487 12.89 29.36 11.79
CA ASN A 487 14.23 29.83 12.16
C ASN A 487 14.75 30.86 11.13
N ALA A 488 15.78 31.64 11.46
CA ALA A 488 16.23 32.77 10.62
C ALA A 488 16.56 32.43 9.14
N SER A 489 16.75 31.15 8.79
CA SER A 489 17.06 30.70 7.42
C SER A 489 15.85 30.21 6.62
N ALA A 490 14.76 29.81 7.29
CA ALA A 490 13.57 29.27 6.64
C ALA A 490 12.86 30.31 5.76
N VAL A 491 12.33 29.91 4.60
CA VAL A 491 11.62 30.81 3.67
C VAL A 491 10.28 30.24 3.25
N THR A 492 9.22 31.04 3.37
CA THR A 492 7.93 30.76 2.72
C THR A 492 7.84 31.53 1.40
N ARG A 493 7.81 30.82 0.27
CA ARG A 493 7.64 31.41 -1.06
C ARG A 493 6.24 31.14 -1.58
N LEU A 494 5.57 32.20 -2.03
CA LEU A 494 4.30 32.14 -2.73
C LEU A 494 4.50 32.67 -4.15
N SER A 495 4.09 31.90 -5.14
CA SER A 495 4.13 32.29 -6.55
C SER A 495 2.81 31.98 -7.24
N PHE A 496 2.17 32.96 -7.88
CA PHE A 496 0.84 32.75 -8.48
C PHE A 496 -0.19 32.20 -7.47
N ALA A 497 -0.05 32.55 -6.19
CA ALA A 497 -0.92 32.05 -5.13
C ALA A 497 -2.01 33.06 -4.79
N THR A 498 -3.13 32.57 -4.25
CA THR A 498 -4.21 33.39 -3.73
C THR A 498 -4.39 33.11 -2.24
N VAL A 499 -4.37 34.15 -1.41
CA VAL A 499 -4.68 34.08 0.02
C VAL A 499 -5.78 35.09 0.28
N ALA A 500 -7.03 34.64 0.28
CA ALA A 500 -8.18 35.54 0.36
C ALA A 500 -9.25 35.04 1.32
N TRP A 501 -10.04 35.94 1.90
CA TRP A 501 -11.18 35.58 2.74
C TRP A 501 -10.81 34.68 3.93
N ASN A 502 -9.61 34.84 4.46
CA ASN A 502 -9.16 34.17 5.67
C ASN A 502 -9.30 35.12 6.87
N ALA A 503 -9.53 34.57 8.06
CA ALA A 503 -9.78 35.39 9.24
C ALA A 503 -8.89 35.01 10.42
N ALA A 504 -8.27 36.01 11.05
CA ALA A 504 -7.79 35.86 12.41
C ALA A 504 -8.98 36.03 13.37
N TYR A 505 -9.05 35.26 14.45
CA TYR A 505 -10.14 35.37 15.43
C TYR A 505 -9.67 35.21 16.87
N ARG A 506 -10.45 35.71 17.82
CA ARG A 506 -10.26 35.43 19.25
C ARG A 506 -11.43 34.62 19.79
N THR A 507 -11.11 33.65 20.64
CA THR A 507 -12.06 33.07 21.58
C THR A 507 -11.93 33.74 22.95
N GLU A 508 -13.02 33.76 23.70
CA GLU A 508 -13.07 34.28 25.06
C GLU A 508 -12.03 33.56 25.94
N GLY A 509 -11.22 34.32 26.68
CA GLY A 509 -10.15 33.79 27.54
C GLY A 509 -8.75 33.70 26.92
N GLN A 510 -8.59 33.92 25.60
CA GLN A 510 -7.27 34.02 24.96
C GLN A 510 -6.59 35.36 25.31
N THR A 511 -5.32 35.35 25.72
CA THR A 511 -4.53 36.55 26.05
C THR A 511 -3.46 36.89 25.01
N SER A 512 -3.07 35.94 24.16
CA SER A 512 -2.06 36.12 23.09
C SER A 512 -2.51 37.14 22.04
N ALA A 513 -1.59 37.86 21.41
CA ALA A 513 -1.93 38.83 20.35
C ALA A 513 -2.49 38.14 19.09
N THR A 514 -3.48 38.77 18.45
CA THR A 514 -4.16 38.35 17.21
C THR A 514 -3.67 39.23 16.07
N TYR A 515 -3.31 38.65 14.92
CA TYR A 515 -2.82 39.40 13.76
C TYR A 515 -2.70 38.50 12.52
N GLY A 516 -2.66 39.12 11.33
CA GLY A 516 -2.47 38.41 10.07
C GLY A 516 -3.71 37.61 9.68
N GLY A 517 -4.78 38.25 9.22
CA GLY A 517 -5.97 37.53 8.73
C GLY A 517 -5.62 36.61 7.56
N GLY A 518 -4.85 37.13 6.60
CA GLY A 518 -4.29 36.35 5.49
C GLY A 518 -2.98 35.70 5.90
N ILE A 519 -1.93 36.49 6.05
CA ILE A 519 -0.56 36.04 6.35
C ILE A 519 -0.04 36.71 7.61
N ALA A 520 0.41 35.93 8.58
CA ALA A 520 1.23 36.39 9.69
C ALA A 520 2.69 35.96 9.47
N ASN A 521 3.56 36.93 9.15
CA ASN A 521 4.99 36.70 8.92
C ASN A 521 5.82 37.11 10.14
N LEU A 522 6.48 36.13 10.75
CA LEU A 522 7.44 36.33 11.83
C LEU A 522 8.88 35.98 11.40
N ASN A 523 9.08 35.65 10.12
CA ASN A 523 10.39 35.28 9.57
C ASN A 523 10.64 35.86 8.17
N ARG A 524 10.48 35.08 7.10
CA ARG A 524 10.68 35.54 5.71
C ARG A 524 9.61 34.97 4.81
N VAL A 525 8.87 35.86 4.17
CA VAL A 525 7.89 35.53 3.14
C VAL A 525 8.32 36.20 1.84
N GLU A 526 8.30 35.46 0.74
CA GLU A 526 8.54 35.99 -0.60
C GLU A 526 7.27 35.84 -1.42
N LEU A 527 6.77 36.96 -1.95
CA LEU A 527 5.56 37.00 -2.77
C LEU A 527 5.94 37.32 -4.22
N ASN A 528 5.46 36.50 -5.16
CA ASN A 528 5.66 36.70 -6.59
C ASN A 528 4.33 36.52 -7.32
N ALA A 529 3.86 37.51 -8.07
CA ALA A 529 2.63 37.44 -8.86
C ALA A 529 1.43 36.84 -8.08
N SER A 530 1.28 37.17 -6.81
CA SER A 530 0.31 36.56 -5.89
C SER A 530 -0.71 37.58 -5.36
N LEU A 531 -1.89 37.09 -4.98
CA LEU A 531 -3.02 37.86 -4.48
C LEU A 531 -3.21 37.62 -2.98
N VAL A 532 -3.25 38.67 -2.17
CA VAL A 532 -3.57 38.61 -0.73
C VAL A 532 -4.60 39.68 -0.38
N VAL A 533 -5.90 39.33 -0.36
CA VAL A 533 -6.99 40.31 -0.26
C VAL A 533 -8.21 39.78 0.51
N GLY A 534 -9.00 40.69 1.08
CA GLY A 534 -10.29 40.34 1.70
C GLY A 534 -10.12 39.47 2.93
N ASN A 535 -8.94 39.49 3.56
CA ASN A 535 -8.72 38.80 4.81
C ASN A 535 -9.05 39.75 5.98
N GLU A 536 -9.34 39.18 7.15
CA GLU A 536 -9.87 39.97 8.27
C GLU A 536 -9.15 39.65 9.59
N VAL A 537 -8.91 40.68 10.41
CA VAL A 537 -8.65 40.53 11.85
C VAL A 537 -9.75 41.23 12.68
N PRO A 538 -9.96 40.87 13.95
CA PRO A 538 -10.93 41.56 14.79
C PRO A 538 -10.52 43.03 15.00
N ALA A 539 -11.50 43.90 15.23
CA ALA A 539 -11.24 45.32 15.46
C ALA A 539 -10.24 45.55 16.60
N GLY A 540 -9.25 46.42 16.37
CA GLY A 540 -8.19 46.75 17.33
C GLY A 540 -6.92 45.89 17.19
N TYR A 541 -6.85 45.00 16.20
CA TYR A 541 -5.68 44.21 15.85
C TYR A 541 -5.11 44.64 14.49
N GLU A 542 -3.93 44.13 14.14
CA GLU A 542 -3.16 44.57 12.96
C GLU A 542 -3.06 43.50 11.88
N GLY A 543 -2.99 43.95 10.62
CA GLY A 543 -2.63 43.14 9.47
C GLY A 543 -3.75 42.22 9.00
N ASP A 544 -4.85 42.80 8.53
CA ASP A 544 -5.93 42.09 7.82
C ASP A 544 -5.36 41.12 6.77
N ASP A 545 -4.67 41.65 5.76
CA ASP A 545 -4.07 40.83 4.71
C ASP A 545 -2.70 40.27 5.09
N VAL A 546 -1.78 41.14 5.51
CA VAL A 546 -0.41 40.74 5.89
C VAL A 546 0.02 41.46 7.15
N TYR A 547 0.39 40.70 8.17
CA TYR A 547 1.15 41.16 9.32
C TYR A 547 2.62 40.77 9.17
N ASN A 548 3.54 41.68 9.47
CA ASN A 548 4.98 41.45 9.40
C ASN A 548 5.68 41.96 10.67
N SER A 549 6.41 41.09 11.36
CA SER A 549 7.12 41.50 12.58
C SER A 549 8.34 42.40 12.27
N ALA A 550 8.71 43.26 13.22
CA ALA A 550 9.79 44.23 13.03
C ALA A 550 11.12 43.56 12.66
N GLY A 551 11.77 44.05 11.60
CA GLY A 551 13.04 43.51 11.08
C GLY A 551 12.92 42.27 10.20
N ARG A 552 11.69 41.80 9.92
CA ARG A 552 11.40 40.70 9.01
C ARG A 552 10.96 41.23 7.65
N ILE A 553 11.22 40.45 6.61
CA ILE A 553 11.09 40.93 5.22
C ILE A 553 9.98 40.14 4.53
N VAL A 554 8.97 40.87 4.06
CA VAL A 554 8.14 40.40 2.94
C VAL A 554 8.79 40.93 1.68
N LEU A 555 9.49 40.07 0.95
CA LEU A 555 10.09 40.44 -0.32
C LEU A 555 9.02 40.32 -1.40
N SER A 556 8.62 41.45 -1.98
CA SER A 556 7.96 41.40 -3.28
C SER A 556 9.00 41.09 -4.35
N LEU A 557 8.75 40.03 -5.12
CA LEU A 557 9.45 39.71 -6.36
C LEU A 557 8.68 40.26 -7.60
N GLY A 558 7.64 41.07 -7.35
CA GLY A 558 6.86 41.83 -8.33
C GLY A 558 5.46 41.27 -8.62
N ARG A 559 4.56 42.17 -9.08
CA ARG A 559 3.21 41.89 -9.60
C ARG A 559 2.23 41.29 -8.58
N ASN A 560 2.41 41.56 -7.30
CA ASN A 560 1.46 41.15 -6.28
C ASN A 560 0.31 42.16 -6.15
N LEU A 561 -0.85 41.72 -5.66
CA LEU A 561 -1.93 42.58 -5.17
C LEU A 561 -2.17 42.26 -3.71
N VAL A 562 -1.86 43.20 -2.82
CA VAL A 562 -2.06 43.06 -1.38
C VAL A 562 -3.06 44.14 -0.95
N GLY A 563 -4.15 43.73 -0.32
CA GLY A 563 -5.20 44.65 0.13
C GLY A 563 -4.74 45.59 1.24
N ALA A 564 -5.59 46.57 1.55
CA ALA A 564 -5.27 47.64 2.49
C ALA A 564 -5.20 47.10 3.93
N ALA A 565 -4.11 47.39 4.64
CA ALA A 565 -4.05 47.21 6.07
C ALA A 565 -5.07 48.14 6.76
N ALA A 566 -6.26 47.66 7.14
CA ALA A 566 -7.07 48.41 8.08
C ALA A 566 -6.48 48.18 9.49
N GLY A 567 -5.90 49.24 10.05
CA GLY A 567 -5.12 49.22 11.29
C GLY A 567 -3.93 50.17 11.19
N PRO A 568 -3.35 50.67 12.30
CA PRO A 568 -2.23 51.60 12.24
C PRO A 568 -1.12 51.00 11.36
N ALA A 569 -0.72 51.77 10.35
CA ALA A 569 0.21 51.35 9.31
C ALA A 569 1.41 50.62 9.90
N ALA A 570 1.83 49.53 9.26
CA ALA A 570 3.04 48.80 9.58
C ALA A 570 4.23 49.74 9.81
N THR A 571 4.52 50.08 11.06
CA THR A 571 5.72 50.84 11.43
C THR A 571 6.88 49.87 11.59
N GLY A 572 7.37 49.35 10.46
CA GLY A 572 8.59 48.56 10.35
C GLY A 572 9.23 48.79 8.97
N PRO A 573 10.54 49.05 8.88
CA PRO A 573 11.18 49.40 7.62
C PRO A 573 11.30 48.16 6.72
N GLY A 574 10.45 48.07 5.70
CA GLY A 574 10.44 46.97 4.73
C GLY A 574 9.20 47.02 3.83
N ALA A 575 8.98 48.17 3.19
CA ALA A 575 7.77 48.47 2.43
C ALA A 575 7.56 47.47 1.28
N VAL A 576 6.38 46.86 1.24
CA VAL A 576 5.82 46.17 0.08
C VAL A 576 5.75 47.19 -1.06
N THR A 577 6.44 46.95 -2.18
CA THR A 577 6.54 47.88 -3.33
C THR A 577 5.53 47.60 -4.45
N ASP A 578 4.53 46.74 -4.23
CA ASP A 578 3.45 46.46 -5.19
C ASP A 578 2.17 47.23 -4.86
N LEU A 579 1.18 47.22 -5.76
CA LEU A 579 -0.09 47.96 -5.64
C LEU A 579 -0.72 47.77 -4.25
N HIS A 580 -0.57 48.79 -3.40
CA HIS A 580 -1.41 48.98 -2.23
C HIS A 580 -2.76 49.49 -2.73
N GLY A 581 -3.84 48.81 -2.37
CA GLY A 581 -5.17 49.41 -2.45
C GLY A 581 -5.23 50.61 -1.50
N VAL A 582 -4.76 51.78 -1.93
CA VAL A 582 -4.91 53.01 -1.16
C VAL A 582 -6.41 53.28 -1.07
N GLY A 583 -6.90 53.45 0.16
CA GLY A 583 -8.33 53.60 0.45
C GLY A 583 -9.04 54.60 -0.46
N ALA A 584 -10.30 54.24 -0.74
CA ALA A 584 -11.37 55.01 -1.40
C ALA A 584 -11.75 54.64 -2.85
N ASP A 585 -11.00 53.84 -3.61
CA ASP A 585 -11.46 53.35 -4.93
C ASP A 585 -11.52 51.82 -5.00
N VAL A 586 -12.56 51.27 -4.37
CA VAL A 586 -12.99 49.87 -4.52
C VAL A 586 -13.81 49.75 -5.81
N THR A 587 -13.15 49.81 -6.97
CA THR A 587 -13.78 49.47 -8.25
C THR A 587 -13.36 48.09 -8.75
N LEU A 588 -12.17 47.58 -8.40
CA LEU A 588 -11.69 46.29 -8.89
C LEU A 588 -12.21 45.07 -8.10
N ALA A 589 -12.51 45.21 -6.81
CA ALA A 589 -13.03 44.10 -6.00
C ALA A 589 -14.52 43.82 -6.24
N ARG A 590 -15.29 44.83 -6.67
CA ARG A 590 -16.71 44.68 -7.04
C ARG A 590 -16.92 44.05 -8.41
N GLU A 591 -15.92 44.05 -9.28
CA GLU A 591 -16.00 43.39 -10.60
C GLU A 591 -15.67 41.89 -10.54
N LEU A 592 -15.15 41.38 -9.41
CA LEU A 592 -14.92 39.95 -9.18
C LEU A 592 -16.07 39.25 -8.43
N GLU A 593 -17.10 39.99 -8.00
CA GLU A 593 -18.38 39.45 -7.46
C GLU A 593 -19.42 39.13 -8.57
N GLY A 594 -19.07 39.32 -9.84
CA GLY A 594 -19.95 39.11 -11.00
C GLY A 594 -19.85 37.72 -11.62
#